data_AF-A0A0K6IUH2-F1
#
_entry.id   AF-A0A0K6IUH2-F1
#
_cell.length_a   1.000
_cell.length_b   1.000
_cell.length_c   1.000
_cell.angle_alpha   90.00
_cell.angle_beta   90.00
_cell.angle_gamma   90.00
#
_symmetry.space_group_name_H-M   'P 1'
#
loop_
_entity.id
_entity.type
_entity.pdbx_description
1 polymer ?
#
loop_
_entity_poly.entity_id
_entity_poly.type
_entity_poly.pdbx_seq_one_letter_code
_entity_poly.pdbx_strand_id
1 'polypeptide(L)'
;MDEGNEIWFGSDGNQTPSRKSFLSEIKDGVTPVTIWPYDEVGHNHESNSELKKLDLGGLFTNPKPVRLIERILRLVTDRDSIVLDFFAGSSTTAHSVMKLNAEDGGNRKFIMVQLPEECDKKSEAYKAGYKTIAEISKERIRRAGAKILAGECHKDWNKDVGFRVLKVDTSNMADVYYSPDQVSQGSLDLLVDNIKADRTDEDLLFQVLLDWGVDLTLPIRKETIQGKSVFFVDDDALVACFDLRINEALIKELATKEPLRVVFRDDGFESDAVKINAEQIFKQVSPHTEVKAI
;
A
#
# COMPACT_ATOMS: atom_id res chain seq x y z
N MET A 1 -18.12 -3.99 -56.52
CA MET A 1 -16.66 -3.74 -56.52
C MET A 1 -16.26 -3.51 -55.08
N ASP A 2 -15.01 -3.81 -54.70
CA ASP A 2 -14.50 -3.55 -53.35
C ASP A 2 -14.39 -2.03 -53.12
N GLU A 3 -15.47 -1.42 -52.61
CA GLU A 3 -15.56 0.02 -52.38
C GLU A 3 -14.59 0.53 -51.30
N GLY A 4 -14.08 -0.37 -50.44
CA GLY A 4 -13.17 -0.07 -49.34
C GLY A 4 -11.69 -0.33 -49.64
N ASN A 5 -11.33 -0.85 -50.83
CA ASN A 5 -9.97 -1.29 -51.16
C ASN A 5 -9.42 -2.34 -50.14
N GLU A 6 -10.31 -3.09 -49.50
CA GLU A 6 -10.02 -4.07 -48.45
C GLU A 6 -9.53 -5.41 -48.99
N ILE A 7 -9.56 -5.64 -50.30
CA ILE A 7 -9.20 -6.92 -50.91
C ILE A 7 -7.91 -6.78 -51.73
N TRP A 8 -6.96 -7.68 -51.50
CA TRP A 8 -5.72 -7.79 -52.23
C TRP A 8 -5.71 -9.06 -53.08
N PHE A 9 -5.39 -8.91 -54.36
CA PHE A 9 -5.43 -9.99 -55.36
C PHE A 9 -4.04 -10.52 -55.73
N GLY A 10 -3.00 -10.19 -54.95
CA GLY A 10 -1.61 -10.42 -55.33
C GLY A 10 -1.06 -9.33 -56.26
N SER A 11 0.25 -9.25 -56.38
CA SER A 11 0.94 -8.26 -57.24
C SER A 11 0.68 -8.48 -58.73
N ASP A 12 0.39 -9.72 -59.13
CA ASP A 12 0.13 -10.17 -60.49
C ASP A 12 -1.36 -10.52 -60.73
N GLY A 13 -2.22 -10.33 -59.72
CA GLY A 13 -3.67 -10.57 -59.81
C GLY A 13 -4.09 -12.05 -59.81
N ASN A 14 -3.14 -12.99 -59.65
CA ASN A 14 -3.39 -14.42 -59.81
C ASN A 14 -3.45 -15.18 -58.47
N GLN A 15 -3.33 -14.47 -57.35
CA GLN A 15 -3.44 -15.08 -56.02
C GLN A 15 -4.89 -15.13 -55.54
N THR A 16 -5.18 -16.08 -54.66
CA THR A 16 -6.44 -16.12 -53.92
C THR A 16 -6.63 -14.79 -53.20
N PRO A 17 -7.78 -14.10 -53.39
CA PRO A 17 -8.01 -12.80 -52.77
C PRO A 17 -7.88 -12.90 -51.25
N SER A 18 -7.11 -11.99 -50.65
CA SER A 18 -6.95 -11.87 -49.20
C SER A 18 -7.41 -10.51 -48.71
N ARG A 19 -7.89 -10.43 -47.47
CA ARG A 19 -8.30 -9.17 -46.86
C ARG A 19 -7.05 -8.39 -46.41
N LYS A 20 -6.93 -7.14 -46.82
CA LYS A 20 -5.96 -6.18 -46.27
C LYS A 20 -6.42 -5.80 -44.87
N SER A 21 -5.56 -6.00 -43.89
CA SER A 21 -5.75 -5.42 -42.56
C SER A 21 -5.04 -4.08 -42.53
N PHE A 22 -5.79 -2.98 -42.51
CA PHE A 22 -5.20 -1.65 -42.42
C PHE A 22 -4.67 -1.39 -41.01
N LEU A 23 -3.54 -0.69 -40.90
CA LEU A 23 -2.95 -0.36 -39.59
C LEU A 23 -3.93 0.41 -38.69
N SER A 24 -4.84 1.19 -39.28
CA SER A 24 -5.91 1.91 -38.58
C SER A 24 -7.04 1.02 -38.04
N GLU A 25 -7.15 -0.22 -38.51
CA GLU A 25 -8.21 -1.19 -38.14
C GLU A 25 -7.69 -2.31 -37.24
N ILE A 26 -6.37 -2.46 -37.15
CA ILE A 26 -5.74 -3.40 -36.24
C ILE A 26 -5.82 -2.78 -34.84
N LYS A 27 -6.39 -3.51 -33.88
CA LYS A 27 -6.29 -3.14 -32.45
C LYS A 27 -4.80 -2.96 -32.12
N ASP A 28 -4.44 -1.82 -31.54
CA ASP A 28 -3.07 -1.57 -31.11
C ASP A 28 -2.56 -2.73 -30.25
N GLY A 29 -1.44 -3.30 -30.67
CA GLY A 29 -0.78 -4.43 -30.00
C GLY A 29 -0.83 -5.74 -30.77
N VAL A 30 -0.07 -6.72 -30.25
CA VAL A 30 -0.01 -8.09 -30.78
C VAL A 30 -0.39 -9.02 -29.63
N THR A 31 -1.21 -10.05 -29.90
CA THR A 31 -1.47 -11.11 -28.94
C THR A 31 -0.13 -11.71 -28.50
N PRO A 32 0.21 -11.67 -27.20
CA PRO A 32 1.52 -12.13 -26.75
C PRO A 32 1.71 -13.62 -27.08
N VAL A 33 2.89 -13.94 -27.63
CA VAL A 33 3.32 -15.33 -27.83
C VAL A 33 3.66 -15.99 -26.49
N THR A 34 3.59 -17.32 -26.41
CA THR A 34 3.80 -18.09 -25.17
C THR A 34 5.23 -18.01 -24.61
N ILE A 35 6.23 -17.72 -25.46
CA ILE A 35 7.64 -17.64 -25.07
C ILE A 35 8.14 -16.23 -25.42
N TRP A 36 8.63 -15.50 -24.42
CA TRP A 36 9.27 -14.20 -24.62
C TRP A 36 10.79 -14.34 -24.60
N PRO A 37 11.48 -14.09 -25.71
CA PRO A 37 12.93 -14.21 -25.78
C PRO A 37 13.64 -13.08 -25.00
N TYR A 38 14.88 -13.33 -24.58
CA TYR A 38 15.58 -12.44 -23.65
C TYR A 38 15.90 -11.05 -24.22
N ASP A 39 15.99 -10.92 -25.54
CA ASP A 39 16.17 -9.64 -26.22
C ASP A 39 14.94 -8.75 -26.10
N GLU A 40 13.75 -9.32 -25.92
CA GLU A 40 12.48 -8.60 -25.70
C GLU A 40 12.24 -8.25 -24.22
N VAL A 41 12.53 -9.17 -23.30
CA VAL A 41 12.14 -9.04 -21.87
C VAL A 41 13.31 -8.94 -20.90
N GLY A 42 14.54 -9.00 -21.40
CA GLY A 42 15.77 -8.93 -20.63
C GLY A 42 16.20 -10.25 -20.03
N HIS A 43 17.36 -10.23 -19.37
CA HIS A 43 17.99 -11.40 -18.74
C HIS A 43 18.70 -11.02 -17.43
N ASN A 44 19.10 -12.01 -16.62
CA ASN A 44 19.69 -11.79 -15.30
C ASN A 44 20.91 -10.84 -15.27
N HIS A 45 21.72 -10.81 -16.32
CA HIS A 45 22.87 -9.89 -16.40
C HIS A 45 22.45 -8.41 -16.50
N GLU A 46 21.31 -8.15 -17.14
CA GLU A 46 20.70 -6.82 -17.24
C GLU A 46 20.13 -6.42 -15.88
N SER A 47 19.38 -7.31 -15.22
CA SER A 47 18.86 -7.08 -13.87
C SER A 47 19.96 -6.71 -12.86
N ASN A 48 21.13 -7.37 -12.95
CA ASN A 48 22.28 -7.04 -12.12
C ASN A 48 22.88 -5.67 -12.44
N SER A 49 22.88 -5.29 -13.73
CA SER A 49 23.34 -3.97 -14.16
C SER A 49 22.37 -2.86 -13.72
N GLU A 50 21.07 -3.12 -13.74
CA GLU A 50 20.04 -2.22 -13.19
C GLU A 50 20.18 -2.05 -11.68
N LEU A 51 20.45 -3.12 -10.94
CA LEU A 51 20.73 -3.03 -9.51
C LEU A 51 22.01 -2.24 -9.21
N LYS A 52 23.09 -2.45 -9.99
CA LYS A 52 24.31 -1.64 -9.86
C LYS A 52 24.03 -0.16 -10.08
N LYS A 53 23.19 0.18 -11.05
CA LYS A 53 22.71 1.55 -11.32
C LYS A 53 21.89 2.16 -10.18
N LEU A 54 21.46 1.37 -9.20
CA LEU A 54 20.78 1.79 -7.97
C LEU A 54 21.69 1.63 -6.74
N ASP A 55 22.98 1.38 -6.92
CA ASP A 55 23.94 1.10 -5.84
C ASP A 55 23.53 -0.11 -4.96
N LEU A 56 22.84 -1.08 -5.55
CA LEU A 56 22.36 -2.33 -4.93
C LEU A 56 22.92 -3.57 -5.66
N GLY A 57 23.99 -3.39 -6.43
CA GLY A 57 24.62 -4.46 -7.19
C GLY A 57 25.15 -5.58 -6.30
N GLY A 58 24.84 -6.83 -6.62
CA GLY A 58 25.31 -7.99 -5.87
C GLY A 58 24.57 -8.26 -4.56
N LEU A 59 23.60 -7.44 -4.17
CA LEU A 59 22.79 -7.67 -2.96
C LEU A 59 21.65 -8.67 -3.17
N PHE A 60 21.32 -8.96 -4.42
CA PHE A 60 20.37 -10.01 -4.81
C PHE A 60 21.04 -10.97 -5.79
N THR A 61 20.78 -12.27 -5.62
CA THR A 61 21.38 -13.31 -6.47
C THR A 61 20.72 -13.36 -7.86
N ASN A 62 19.39 -13.40 -7.91
CA ASN A 62 18.62 -13.63 -9.14
C ASN A 62 17.40 -12.70 -9.26
N PRO A 63 17.60 -11.36 -9.28
CA PRO A 63 16.51 -10.41 -9.48
C PRO A 63 15.86 -10.60 -10.86
N LYS A 64 14.52 -10.56 -10.93
CA LYS A 64 13.81 -10.57 -12.21
C LYS A 64 14.13 -9.28 -13.00
N PRO A 65 14.24 -9.34 -14.35
CA PRO A 65 14.40 -8.14 -15.18
C PRO A 65 13.19 -7.20 -15.06
N VAL A 66 13.43 -5.88 -15.03
CA VAL A 66 12.34 -4.88 -15.01
C VAL A 66 11.50 -4.97 -16.28
N ARG A 67 12.15 -5.07 -17.46
CA ARG A 67 11.46 -5.19 -18.76
C ARG A 67 10.47 -6.35 -18.84
N LEU A 68 10.80 -7.49 -18.24
CA LEU A 68 9.89 -8.64 -18.15
C LEU A 68 8.61 -8.27 -17.41
N ILE A 69 8.73 -7.64 -16.25
CA ILE A 69 7.57 -7.27 -15.45
C ILE A 69 6.79 -6.12 -16.09
N GLU A 70 7.47 -5.13 -16.68
CA GLU A 70 6.81 -4.07 -17.46
C GLU A 70 5.99 -4.63 -18.63
N ARG A 71 6.53 -5.63 -19.33
CA ARG A 71 5.81 -6.32 -20.41
C ARG A 71 4.55 -6.99 -19.89
N ILE A 72 4.63 -7.69 -18.76
CA ILE A 72 3.46 -8.30 -18.10
C ILE A 72 2.43 -7.22 -17.75
N LEU A 73 2.85 -6.15 -17.07
CA LEU A 73 1.95 -5.07 -16.66
C LEU A 73 1.23 -4.42 -17.84
N ARG A 74 1.94 -4.14 -18.94
CA ARG A 74 1.34 -3.59 -20.16
C ARG A 74 0.28 -4.50 -20.81
N LEU A 75 0.35 -5.80 -20.57
CA LEU A 75 -0.59 -6.78 -21.13
C LEU A 75 -1.83 -7.00 -20.24
N VAL A 76 -1.70 -6.82 -18.92
CA VAL A 76 -2.74 -7.27 -17.96
C VAL A 76 -3.28 -6.16 -17.06
N THR A 77 -2.77 -4.94 -17.16
CA THR A 77 -3.18 -3.82 -16.31
C THR A 77 -3.63 -2.61 -17.12
N ASP A 78 -4.65 -1.94 -16.59
CA ASP A 78 -5.03 -0.59 -16.98
C ASP A 78 -4.19 0.44 -16.22
N ARG A 79 -4.40 1.72 -16.51
CA ARG A 79 -3.66 2.83 -15.90
C ARG A 79 -3.93 3.01 -14.40
N ASP A 80 -5.01 2.46 -13.85
CA ASP A 80 -5.40 2.62 -12.44
C ASP A 80 -5.43 1.28 -11.66
N SER A 81 -4.86 0.22 -12.23
CA SER A 81 -4.88 -1.11 -11.60
C SER A 81 -4.07 -1.18 -10.31
N ILE A 82 -4.48 -2.08 -9.40
CA ILE A 82 -3.72 -2.47 -8.21
C ILE A 82 -2.94 -3.76 -8.52
N VAL A 83 -1.62 -3.72 -8.32
CA VAL A 83 -0.71 -4.83 -8.60
C VAL A 83 -0.23 -5.43 -7.28
N LEU A 84 -0.58 -6.70 -7.02
CA LEU A 84 -0.12 -7.43 -5.84
C LEU A 84 1.02 -8.38 -6.21
N ASP A 85 2.12 -8.30 -5.47
CA ASP A 85 3.20 -9.28 -5.50
C ASP A 85 3.56 -9.67 -4.07
N PHE A 86 3.11 -10.87 -3.68
CA PHE A 86 3.31 -11.40 -2.33
C PHE A 86 4.61 -12.21 -2.18
N PHE A 87 5.48 -12.18 -3.19
CA PHE A 87 6.84 -12.72 -3.17
C PHE A 87 7.80 -11.65 -3.70
N ALA A 88 7.77 -10.47 -3.06
CA ALA A 88 8.40 -9.27 -3.58
C ALA A 88 9.88 -9.47 -3.97
N GLY A 89 10.64 -10.20 -3.15
CA GLY A 89 12.07 -10.44 -3.35
C GLY A 89 12.81 -9.11 -3.52
N SER A 90 13.39 -8.88 -4.70
CA SER A 90 14.03 -7.60 -5.03
C SER A 90 13.07 -6.45 -5.32
N SER A 91 11.76 -6.64 -5.24
CA SER A 91 10.74 -5.62 -5.56
C SER A 91 10.87 -5.08 -6.98
N THR A 92 11.14 -5.98 -7.94
CA THR A 92 11.14 -5.65 -9.37
C THR A 92 9.76 -5.18 -9.81
N THR A 93 8.69 -5.76 -9.27
CA THR A 93 7.30 -5.37 -9.56
C THR A 93 7.01 -3.91 -9.21
N ALA A 94 7.28 -3.48 -7.97
CA ALA A 94 7.13 -2.08 -7.57
C ALA A 94 7.95 -1.11 -8.44
N HIS A 95 9.21 -1.46 -8.75
CA HIS A 95 10.04 -0.66 -9.67
C HIS A 95 9.36 -0.53 -11.05
N SER A 96 8.87 -1.64 -11.60
CA SER A 96 8.22 -1.66 -12.92
C SER A 96 6.92 -0.87 -12.95
N VAL A 97 6.12 -0.93 -11.87
CA VAL A 97 4.90 -0.13 -11.72
C VAL A 97 5.21 1.37 -11.74
N MET A 98 6.16 1.82 -10.90
CA MET A 98 6.54 3.24 -10.86
C MET A 98 7.11 3.71 -12.20
N LYS A 99 7.94 2.88 -12.85
CA LYS A 99 8.52 3.21 -14.16
C LYS A 99 7.45 3.33 -15.23
N LEU A 100 6.50 2.39 -15.27
CA LEU A 100 5.41 2.40 -16.23
C LEU A 100 4.50 3.62 -16.05
N ASN A 101 4.13 3.95 -14.81
CA ASN A 101 3.35 5.17 -14.51
C ASN A 101 4.08 6.45 -14.95
N ALA A 102 5.40 6.51 -14.74
CA ALA A 102 6.22 7.63 -15.19
C ALA A 102 6.28 7.75 -16.72
N GLU A 103 6.24 6.63 -17.44
CA GLU A 103 6.28 6.59 -18.89
C GLU A 103 4.93 6.95 -19.53
N ASP A 104 3.82 6.43 -19.00
CA ASP A 104 2.49 6.53 -19.64
C ASP A 104 1.49 7.46 -18.96
N GLY A 105 1.89 8.12 -17.86
CA GLY A 105 1.02 8.99 -17.08
C GLY A 105 -0.02 8.23 -16.26
N GLY A 106 0.16 6.92 -16.07
CA GLY A 106 -0.73 6.09 -15.26
C GLY A 106 -0.61 6.34 -13.76
N ASN A 107 -1.52 5.72 -13.03
CA ASN A 107 -1.67 5.78 -11.58
C ASN A 107 -1.86 4.36 -10.99
N ARG A 108 -1.15 3.38 -11.54
CA ARG A 108 -1.16 2.00 -11.03
C ARG A 108 -0.59 1.98 -9.61
N LYS A 109 -1.26 1.28 -8.70
CA LYS A 109 -0.80 1.09 -7.32
C LYS A 109 -0.14 -0.27 -7.18
N PHE A 110 0.73 -0.43 -6.20
CA PHE A 110 1.33 -1.73 -5.88
C PHE A 110 1.17 -2.09 -4.40
N ILE A 111 1.05 -3.39 -4.13
CA ILE A 111 1.13 -3.99 -2.80
C ILE A 111 2.23 -5.06 -2.86
N MET A 112 3.28 -4.88 -2.06
CA MET A 112 4.40 -5.82 -1.99
C MET A 112 4.39 -6.51 -0.63
N VAL A 113 4.44 -7.84 -0.61
CA VAL A 113 4.64 -8.62 0.62
C VAL A 113 6.00 -9.30 0.56
N GLN A 114 6.79 -9.12 1.62
CA GLN A 114 8.09 -9.73 1.77
C GLN A 114 8.25 -10.22 3.21
N LEU A 115 8.53 -11.51 3.37
CA LEU A 115 8.92 -12.07 4.66
C LEU A 115 10.22 -11.38 5.13
N PRO A 116 10.35 -11.02 6.43
CA PRO A 116 11.59 -10.50 6.99
C PRO A 116 12.63 -11.61 7.20
N GLU A 117 12.92 -12.37 6.14
CA GLU A 117 13.94 -13.42 6.13
C GLU A 117 15.31 -12.80 6.39
N GLU A 118 16.06 -13.37 7.34
CA GLU A 118 17.41 -12.92 7.67
C GLU A 118 18.37 -13.16 6.50
N CYS A 119 19.21 -12.17 6.21
CA CYS A 119 20.27 -12.32 5.24
C CYS A 119 21.37 -13.23 5.80
N ASP A 120 21.97 -14.08 4.94
CA ASP A 120 23.16 -14.84 5.30
C ASP A 120 24.26 -13.87 5.75
N LYS A 121 24.83 -14.09 6.94
CA LYS A 121 25.90 -13.28 7.54
C LYS A 121 27.13 -13.13 6.63
N LYS A 122 27.34 -14.04 5.69
CA LYS A 122 28.44 -14.00 4.71
C LYS A 122 28.08 -13.24 3.43
N SER A 123 26.79 -12.96 3.19
CA SER A 123 26.31 -12.27 2.00
C SER A 123 26.78 -10.83 1.93
N GLU A 124 26.86 -10.29 0.71
CA GLU A 124 27.15 -8.86 0.49
C GLU A 124 26.05 -7.96 1.07
N ALA A 125 24.79 -8.43 1.08
CA ALA A 125 23.68 -7.75 1.72
C ALA A 125 23.92 -7.52 3.22
N TYR A 126 24.34 -8.56 3.95
CA TYR A 126 24.63 -8.44 5.37
C TYR A 126 25.83 -7.53 5.64
N LYS A 127 26.88 -7.62 4.82
CA LYS A 127 28.05 -6.74 4.91
C LYS A 127 27.71 -5.27 4.62
N ALA A 128 26.73 -5.03 3.75
CA ALA A 128 26.20 -3.69 3.45
C ALA A 128 25.25 -3.15 4.54
N GLY A 129 25.00 -3.91 5.62
CA GLY A 129 24.23 -3.49 6.77
C GLY A 129 22.75 -3.89 6.73
N TYR A 130 22.31 -4.66 5.73
CA TYR A 130 20.94 -5.15 5.65
C TYR A 130 20.80 -6.48 6.42
N LYS A 131 19.93 -6.49 7.42
CA LYS A 131 19.68 -7.67 8.25
C LYS A 131 18.67 -8.62 7.61
N THR A 132 17.72 -8.08 6.86
CA THR A 132 16.64 -8.88 6.24
C THR A 132 16.44 -8.53 4.77
N ILE A 133 15.93 -9.49 3.99
CA ILE A 133 15.59 -9.29 2.57
C ILE A 133 14.58 -8.14 2.41
N ALA A 134 13.63 -8.00 3.35
CA ALA A 134 12.66 -6.92 3.37
C ALA A 134 13.30 -5.52 3.45
N GLU A 135 14.46 -5.37 4.10
CA GLU A 135 15.18 -4.09 4.13
C GLU A 135 15.76 -3.71 2.77
N ILE A 136 16.36 -4.68 2.08
CA ILE A 136 16.92 -4.47 0.73
C ILE A 136 15.79 -4.20 -0.28
N SER A 137 14.66 -4.90 -0.14
CA SER A 137 13.44 -4.70 -0.92
C SER A 137 12.93 -3.25 -0.81
N LYS A 138 12.72 -2.76 0.42
CA LYS A 138 12.30 -1.36 0.67
C LYS A 138 13.30 -0.37 0.09
N GLU A 139 14.60 -0.65 0.25
CA GLU A 139 15.64 0.24 -0.25
C GLU A 139 15.67 0.32 -1.77
N ARG A 140 15.46 -0.81 -2.46
CA ARG A 140 15.29 -0.80 -3.91
C ARG A 140 14.10 0.07 -4.34
N ILE A 141 12.96 -0.03 -3.66
CA ILE A 141 11.78 0.80 -4.00
C ILE A 141 12.14 2.29 -3.87
N ARG A 142 12.77 2.71 -2.76
CA ARG A 142 13.18 4.11 -2.55
C ARG A 142 14.13 4.61 -3.64
N ARG A 143 15.19 3.84 -3.94
CA ARG A 143 16.20 4.26 -4.93
C ARG A 143 15.66 4.24 -6.35
N ALA A 144 14.81 3.28 -6.68
CA ALA A 144 14.12 3.25 -7.96
C ALA A 144 13.22 4.48 -8.13
N GLY A 145 12.39 4.79 -7.13
CA GLY A 145 11.53 5.97 -7.12
C GLY A 145 12.33 7.27 -7.30
N ALA A 146 13.38 7.47 -6.49
CA ALA A 146 14.24 8.65 -6.60
C ALA A 146 14.88 8.79 -7.99
N LYS A 147 15.31 7.67 -8.59
CA LYS A 147 15.91 7.68 -9.92
C LYS A 147 14.90 7.98 -11.03
N ILE A 148 13.68 7.47 -10.91
CA ILE A 148 12.59 7.76 -11.85
C ILE A 148 12.24 9.25 -11.80
N LEU A 149 12.11 9.83 -10.60
CA LEU A 149 11.85 11.26 -10.43
C LEU A 149 12.92 12.17 -11.04
N ALA A 150 14.18 11.71 -11.08
CA ALA A 150 15.28 12.45 -11.69
C ALA A 150 15.31 12.36 -13.23
N GLY A 151 14.53 11.45 -13.82
CA GLY A 151 14.44 11.25 -15.26
C GLY A 151 13.33 12.06 -15.93
N GLU A 152 13.23 11.91 -17.25
CA GLU A 152 12.08 12.43 -18.00
C GLU A 152 10.83 11.63 -17.67
N CYS A 153 9.73 12.34 -17.42
CA CYS A 153 8.46 11.77 -17.00
C CYS A 153 7.32 12.31 -17.86
N HIS A 154 6.26 11.53 -18.01
CA HIS A 154 5.01 11.95 -18.62
C HIS A 154 4.45 13.18 -17.88
N LYS A 155 3.94 14.16 -18.63
CA LYS A 155 3.50 15.46 -18.08
C LYS A 155 2.35 15.32 -17.08
N ASP A 156 1.45 14.37 -17.35
CA ASP A 156 0.24 14.15 -16.55
C ASP A 156 0.46 13.16 -15.39
N TRP A 157 1.69 12.65 -15.20
CA TRP A 157 1.96 11.76 -14.08
C TRP A 157 2.03 12.55 -12.76
N ASN A 158 1.34 12.06 -11.74
CA ASN A 158 1.31 12.65 -10.39
C ASN A 158 2.63 12.52 -9.61
N LYS A 159 3.64 11.84 -10.18
CA LYS A 159 4.96 11.60 -9.57
C LYS A 159 4.89 10.85 -8.24
N ASP A 160 3.86 10.03 -8.05
CA ASP A 160 3.76 9.18 -6.87
C ASP A 160 4.76 8.00 -6.96
N VAL A 161 5.81 8.11 -6.16
CA VAL A 161 6.79 7.05 -5.87
C VAL A 161 6.81 6.68 -4.40
N GLY A 162 5.84 7.20 -3.63
CA GLY A 162 5.71 6.98 -2.21
C GLY A 162 5.21 5.57 -1.91
N PHE A 163 5.49 5.09 -0.71
CA PHE A 163 4.91 3.86 -0.20
C PHE A 163 4.88 3.87 1.32
N ARG A 164 3.89 3.20 1.91
CA ARG A 164 3.82 2.92 3.35
C ARG A 164 4.40 1.54 3.62
N VAL A 165 5.00 1.36 4.79
CA VAL A 165 5.54 0.08 5.25
C VAL A 165 4.75 -0.35 6.46
N LEU A 166 4.07 -1.49 6.34
CA LEU A 166 3.35 -2.12 7.43
C LEU A 166 4.02 -3.45 7.76
N LYS A 167 3.86 -3.89 9.01
CA LYS A 167 4.35 -5.18 9.49
C LYS A 167 3.20 -5.91 10.15
N VAL A 168 3.19 -7.23 10.00
CA VAL A 168 2.30 -8.08 10.80
C VAL A 168 2.94 -8.26 12.17
N ASP A 169 2.18 -8.00 13.21
CA ASP A 169 2.54 -8.24 14.61
C ASP A 169 1.41 -9.03 15.29
N THR A 170 1.61 -9.40 16.54
CA THR A 170 0.55 -9.93 17.41
C THR A 170 -0.53 -8.88 17.68
N SER A 171 -1.73 -9.34 18.04
CA SER A 171 -2.87 -8.47 18.40
C SER A 171 -2.46 -7.36 19.36
N ASN A 172 -3.04 -6.18 19.19
CA ASN A 172 -2.87 -5.05 20.12
C ASN A 172 -3.51 -5.32 21.48
N MET A 173 -4.42 -6.30 21.56
CA MET A 173 -5.10 -6.66 22.80
C MET A 173 -4.17 -7.46 23.71
N ALA A 174 -4.25 -7.18 25.01
CA ALA A 174 -3.58 -7.95 26.04
C ALA A 174 -4.04 -9.41 26.00
N ASP A 175 -3.09 -10.32 26.10
CA ASP A 175 -3.32 -11.75 26.08
C ASP A 175 -3.91 -12.19 27.43
N VAL A 176 -5.23 -12.30 27.50
CA VAL A 176 -5.94 -12.66 28.73
C VAL A 176 -6.05 -14.19 28.85
N TYR A 177 -5.01 -14.83 29.39
CA TYR A 177 -5.01 -16.26 29.70
C TYR A 177 -5.27 -16.50 31.20
N TYR A 178 -6.53 -16.51 31.62
CA TYR A 178 -6.89 -17.05 32.94
C TYR A 178 -8.17 -17.89 32.88
N SER A 179 -8.21 -18.95 33.69
CA SER A 179 -9.44 -19.64 34.04
C SER A 179 -10.14 -18.87 35.18
N PRO A 180 -11.49 -18.85 35.26
CA PRO A 180 -12.23 -18.13 36.32
C PRO A 180 -11.72 -18.44 37.74
N ASP A 181 -11.20 -19.65 37.93
CA ASP A 181 -10.72 -20.18 39.21
C ASP A 181 -9.32 -19.67 39.62
N GLN A 182 -8.63 -18.94 38.73
CA GLN A 182 -7.26 -18.45 38.90
C GLN A 182 -7.17 -16.94 39.18
N VAL A 183 -8.30 -16.24 39.21
CA VAL A 183 -8.34 -14.78 39.40
C VAL A 183 -8.25 -14.45 40.89
N SER A 184 -7.28 -13.62 41.26
CA SER A 184 -7.15 -13.07 42.62
C SER A 184 -7.46 -11.57 42.62
N GLN A 185 -7.74 -10.97 43.79
CA GLN A 185 -8.04 -9.54 43.87
C GLN A 185 -6.90 -8.65 43.34
N GLY A 186 -5.64 -9.10 43.44
CA GLY A 186 -4.47 -8.41 42.86
C GLY A 186 -4.33 -8.57 41.34
N SER A 187 -5.17 -9.39 40.71
CA SER A 187 -5.23 -9.56 39.25
C SER A 187 -6.19 -8.55 38.59
N LEU A 188 -6.95 -7.78 39.39
CA LEU A 188 -7.86 -6.75 38.89
C LEU A 188 -7.13 -5.63 38.13
N ASP A 189 -5.92 -5.26 38.56
CA ASP A 189 -5.13 -4.21 37.91
C ASP A 189 -4.69 -4.61 36.48
N LEU A 190 -4.57 -5.92 36.21
CA LEU A 190 -4.26 -6.48 34.89
C LEU A 190 -5.49 -6.58 33.97
N LEU A 191 -6.69 -6.31 34.49
CA LEU A 191 -7.97 -6.32 33.76
C LEU A 191 -8.45 -4.91 33.39
N VAL A 192 -7.72 -3.87 33.82
CA VAL A 192 -8.10 -2.47 33.56
C VAL A 192 -7.65 -2.03 32.17
N ASP A 193 -6.46 -2.45 31.74
CA ASP A 193 -5.92 -2.13 30.42
C ASP A 193 -5.99 -3.34 29.49
N ASN A 194 -6.84 -3.24 28.47
CA ASN A 194 -7.02 -4.28 27.47
C ASN A 194 -6.01 -4.17 26.32
N ILE A 195 -5.15 -3.13 26.30
CA ILE A 195 -4.17 -2.87 25.26
C ILE A 195 -2.77 -3.21 25.77
N LYS A 196 -1.96 -3.86 24.92
CA LYS A 196 -0.56 -4.14 25.25
C LYS A 196 0.23 -2.82 25.42
N ALA A 197 0.99 -2.72 26.51
CA ALA A 197 1.72 -1.52 26.89
C ALA A 197 2.82 -1.08 25.90
N ASP A 198 3.25 -1.97 24.99
CA ASP A 198 4.24 -1.67 23.95
C ASP A 198 3.62 -1.17 22.64
N ARG A 199 2.29 -1.02 22.58
CA ARG A 199 1.56 -0.54 21.40
C ARG A 199 1.47 0.98 21.35
N THR A 200 1.59 1.50 20.14
CA THR A 200 1.46 2.92 19.84
C THR A 200 0.03 3.26 19.39
N ASP A 201 -0.33 4.54 19.48
CA ASP A 201 -1.60 5.03 18.95
C ASP A 201 -1.78 4.74 17.45
N GLU A 202 -0.68 4.70 16.69
CA GLU A 202 -0.70 4.37 15.27
C GLU A 202 -1.03 2.88 15.06
N ASP A 203 -0.54 1.98 15.92
CA ASP A 203 -0.87 0.55 15.85
C ASP A 203 -2.37 0.32 16.05
N LEU A 204 -2.98 1.07 16.98
CA LEU A 204 -4.42 1.06 17.22
C LEU A 204 -5.19 1.63 16.03
N LEU A 205 -4.71 2.75 15.46
CA LEU A 205 -5.31 3.36 14.27
C LEU A 205 -5.34 2.37 13.11
N PHE A 206 -4.21 1.75 12.77
CA PHE A 206 -4.13 0.83 11.64
C PHE A 206 -4.98 -0.43 11.84
N GLN A 207 -5.13 -0.92 13.08
CA GLN A 207 -6.09 -1.98 13.37
C GLN A 207 -7.53 -1.52 13.09
N VAL A 208 -7.92 -0.33 13.57
CA VAL A 208 -9.26 0.24 13.33
C VAL A 208 -9.54 0.40 11.83
N LEU A 209 -8.56 0.89 11.06
CA LEU A 209 -8.70 1.03 9.61
C LEU A 209 -8.99 -0.32 8.94
N LEU A 210 -8.29 -1.38 9.35
CA LEU A 210 -8.52 -2.73 8.84
C LEU A 210 -9.88 -3.28 9.26
N ASP A 211 -10.24 -3.18 10.55
CA ASP A 211 -11.50 -3.69 11.10
C ASP A 211 -12.72 -3.05 10.43
N TRP A 212 -12.57 -1.80 9.98
CA TRP A 212 -13.63 -1.02 9.34
C TRP A 212 -13.54 -0.98 7.82
N GLY A 213 -12.61 -1.74 7.22
CA GLY A 213 -12.43 -1.81 5.76
C GLY A 213 -12.07 -0.47 5.12
N VAL A 214 -11.39 0.41 5.85
CA VAL A 214 -10.94 1.71 5.38
C VAL A 214 -9.62 1.54 4.62
N ASP A 215 -9.49 2.17 3.45
CA ASP A 215 -8.29 2.06 2.61
C ASP A 215 -7.05 2.63 3.32
N LEU A 216 -5.99 1.82 3.40
CA LEU A 216 -4.73 2.14 4.08
C LEU A 216 -3.91 3.22 3.36
N THR A 217 -4.29 3.58 2.14
CA THR A 217 -3.64 4.64 1.36
C THR A 217 -4.18 6.03 1.66
N LEU A 218 -5.31 6.14 2.37
CA LEU A 218 -5.94 7.41 2.69
C LEU A 218 -5.01 8.32 3.52
N PRO A 219 -5.03 9.64 3.29
CA PRO A 219 -4.20 10.59 4.01
C PRO A 219 -4.54 10.55 5.50
N ILE A 220 -3.50 10.62 6.35
CA ILE A 220 -3.63 10.64 7.81
C ILE A 220 -2.96 11.92 8.29
N ARG A 221 -3.70 12.76 9.01
CA ARG A 221 -3.16 13.95 9.71
C ARG A 221 -3.28 13.75 11.22
N LYS A 222 -2.26 14.21 11.95
CA LYS A 222 -2.25 14.22 13.41
C LYS A 222 -2.28 15.65 13.89
N GLU A 223 -3.22 15.97 14.78
CA GLU A 223 -3.36 17.29 15.39
C GLU A 223 -3.41 17.19 16.92
N THR A 224 -3.06 18.29 17.59
CA THR A 224 -3.21 18.41 19.04
C THR A 224 -4.42 19.26 19.36
N ILE A 225 -5.45 18.65 19.94
CA ILE A 225 -6.73 19.29 20.29
C ILE A 225 -6.97 19.11 21.78
N GLN A 226 -7.24 20.18 22.52
CA GLN A 226 -7.35 20.15 23.99
C GLN A 226 -6.16 19.45 24.69
N GLY A 227 -4.96 19.53 24.10
CA GLY A 227 -3.75 18.86 24.61
C GLY A 227 -3.72 17.34 24.36
N LYS A 228 -4.59 16.81 23.50
CA LYS A 228 -4.67 15.39 23.12
C LYS A 228 -4.28 15.16 21.67
N SER A 229 -3.68 14.01 21.39
CA SER A 229 -3.35 13.54 20.06
C SER A 229 -4.60 13.01 19.35
N VAL A 230 -5.01 13.68 18.28
CA VAL A 230 -6.17 13.28 17.45
C VAL A 230 -5.70 13.01 16.03
N PHE A 231 -6.04 11.82 15.53
CA PHE A 231 -5.82 11.41 14.16
C PHE A 231 -7.07 11.67 13.34
N PHE A 232 -6.87 12.18 12.14
CA PHE A 232 -7.92 12.30 11.14
C PHE A 232 -7.49 11.60 9.86
N VAL A 233 -8.39 10.79 9.33
CA VAL A 233 -8.18 9.97 8.14
C VAL A 233 -9.19 10.38 7.08
N ASP A 234 -8.69 10.63 5.86
CA ASP A 234 -9.47 11.14 4.73
C ASP A 234 -10.28 12.39 5.13
N ASP A 235 -9.53 13.45 5.44
CA ASP A 235 -10.00 14.72 5.99
C ASP A 235 -10.66 14.61 7.37
N ASP A 236 -11.93 14.24 7.44
CA ASP A 236 -12.73 14.05 8.66
C ASP A 236 -13.64 12.82 8.58
N ALA A 237 -13.47 11.96 7.58
CA ALA A 237 -14.24 10.72 7.46
C ALA A 237 -14.07 9.80 8.67
N LEU A 238 -12.85 9.70 9.21
CA LEU A 238 -12.58 8.99 10.46
C LEU A 238 -11.70 9.83 11.38
N VAL A 239 -12.16 9.98 12.62
CA VAL A 239 -11.44 10.68 13.69
C VAL A 239 -11.12 9.69 14.79
N ALA A 240 -9.87 9.63 15.23
CA ALA A 240 -9.47 8.71 16.30
C ALA A 240 -8.66 9.43 17.38
N CYS A 241 -8.99 9.17 18.65
CA CYS A 241 -8.26 9.67 19.81
C CYS A 241 -8.02 8.54 20.80
N PHE A 242 -6.75 8.14 20.94
CA PHE A 242 -6.33 7.03 21.79
C PHE A 242 -5.68 7.48 23.10
N ASP A 243 -5.56 8.79 23.33
CA ASP A 243 -5.04 9.34 24.57
C ASP A 243 -5.95 9.05 25.76
N LEU A 244 -5.35 8.97 26.95
CA LEU A 244 -6.06 8.83 28.23
C LEU A 244 -6.63 10.17 28.72
N ARG A 245 -7.61 10.11 29.63
CA ARG A 245 -8.30 11.27 30.22
C ARG A 245 -8.95 12.17 29.17
N ILE A 246 -9.77 11.57 28.30
CA ILE A 246 -10.68 12.25 27.38
C ILE A 246 -11.83 12.85 28.19
N ASN A 247 -12.08 14.14 27.98
CA ASN A 247 -13.10 14.91 28.68
C ASN A 247 -14.20 15.40 27.70
N GLU A 248 -15.29 15.94 28.25
CA GLU A 248 -16.40 16.45 27.43
C GLU A 248 -16.02 17.62 26.52
N ALA A 249 -15.01 18.43 26.89
CA ALA A 249 -14.60 19.57 26.09
C ALA A 249 -14.01 19.11 24.75
N LEU A 250 -13.14 18.10 24.77
CA LEU A 250 -12.62 17.47 23.56
C LEU A 250 -13.73 16.87 22.71
N ILE A 251 -14.62 16.09 23.34
CA ILE A 251 -15.72 15.42 22.63
C ILE A 251 -16.60 16.44 21.91
N LYS A 252 -16.97 17.55 22.57
CA LYS A 252 -17.78 18.61 21.96
C LYS A 252 -17.06 19.24 20.78
N GLU A 253 -15.76 19.51 20.90
CA GLU A 253 -14.96 20.06 19.80
C GLU A 253 -14.88 19.09 18.61
N LEU A 254 -14.68 17.79 18.86
CA LEU A 254 -14.67 16.78 17.79
C LEU A 254 -16.05 16.61 17.14
N ALA A 255 -17.14 16.69 17.92
CA ALA A 255 -18.49 16.60 17.40
C ALA A 255 -18.84 17.75 16.45
N THR A 256 -18.31 18.96 16.69
CA THR A 256 -18.52 20.10 15.77
C THR A 256 -17.84 19.94 14.40
N LYS A 257 -16.93 18.97 14.25
CA LYS A 257 -16.31 18.62 12.97
C LYS A 257 -17.14 17.66 12.13
N GLU A 258 -18.28 17.20 12.65
CA GLU A 258 -19.23 16.31 11.96
C GLU A 258 -18.59 15.09 11.25
N PRO A 259 -17.69 14.33 11.89
CA PRO A 259 -17.02 13.23 11.22
C PRO A 259 -17.99 12.09 10.90
N LEU A 260 -17.74 11.31 9.84
CA LEU A 260 -18.58 10.14 9.56
C LEU A 260 -18.42 9.08 10.66
N ARG A 261 -17.20 8.91 11.17
CA ARG A 261 -16.91 7.98 12.26
C ARG A 261 -15.93 8.56 13.25
N VAL A 262 -16.12 8.25 14.53
CA VAL A 262 -15.20 8.61 15.60
C VAL A 262 -14.87 7.41 16.46
N VAL A 263 -13.59 7.25 16.78
CA VAL A 263 -13.07 6.14 17.59
C VAL A 263 -12.31 6.67 18.79
N PHE A 264 -12.65 6.14 19.96
CA PHE A 264 -11.96 6.40 21.21
C PHE A 264 -11.40 5.09 21.78
N ARG A 265 -10.38 5.21 22.60
CA ARG A 265 -9.94 4.13 23.48
C ARG A 265 -10.91 3.99 24.65
N ASP A 266 -11.32 2.78 25.01
CA ASP A 266 -12.40 2.50 25.98
C ASP A 266 -12.07 2.96 27.40
N ASP A 267 -10.86 2.70 27.85
CA ASP A 267 -10.28 3.20 29.11
C ASP A 267 -9.68 4.61 28.96
N GLY A 268 -9.86 5.24 27.78
CA GLY A 268 -9.38 6.58 27.49
C GLY A 268 -10.20 7.69 28.17
N PHE A 269 -11.45 7.42 28.56
CA PHE A 269 -12.33 8.44 29.16
C PHE A 269 -11.98 8.77 30.61
N GLU A 270 -12.18 10.03 31.04
CA GLU A 270 -11.93 10.41 32.44
C GLU A 270 -12.93 9.79 33.43
N SER A 271 -14.12 9.39 32.96
CA SER A 271 -15.12 8.65 33.73
C SER A 271 -16.15 7.97 32.81
N ASP A 272 -16.84 6.96 33.34
CA ASP A 272 -17.95 6.29 32.64
C ASP A 272 -19.08 7.25 32.26
N ALA A 273 -19.29 8.31 33.06
CA ALA A 273 -20.26 9.35 32.74
C ALA A 273 -19.89 10.09 31.45
N VAL A 274 -18.60 10.40 31.25
CA VAL A 274 -18.13 11.06 30.02
C VAL A 274 -18.25 10.14 28.81
N LYS A 275 -17.98 8.83 28.97
CA LYS A 275 -18.19 7.84 27.91
C LYS A 275 -19.66 7.79 27.45
N ILE A 276 -20.60 7.70 28.40
CA ILE A 276 -22.04 7.71 28.10
C ILE A 276 -22.46 9.04 27.46
N ASN A 277 -21.95 10.16 27.99
CA ASN A 277 -22.24 11.48 27.45
C ASN A 277 -21.65 11.68 26.06
N ALA A 278 -20.55 11.00 25.71
CA ALA A 278 -19.93 11.11 24.39
C ALA A 278 -20.92 10.76 23.28
N GLU A 279 -21.58 9.61 23.38
CA GLU A 279 -22.59 9.19 22.41
C GLU A 279 -23.75 10.19 22.30
N GLN A 280 -24.17 10.78 23.43
CA GLN A 280 -25.27 11.76 23.44
C GLN A 280 -24.86 13.09 22.80
N ILE A 281 -23.63 13.54 23.07
CA ILE A 281 -23.07 14.76 22.45
C ILE A 281 -22.99 14.59 20.94
N PHE A 282 -22.47 13.46 20.45
CA PHE A 282 -22.45 13.18 19.01
C PHE A 282 -23.88 13.07 18.45
N LYS A 283 -24.81 12.37 19.09
CA LYS A 283 -26.22 12.31 18.65
C LYS A 283 -26.90 13.68 18.55
N GLN A 284 -26.51 14.64 19.39
CA GLN A 284 -27.08 15.99 19.39
C GLN A 284 -26.43 16.92 18.36
N VAL A 285 -25.11 16.87 18.22
CA VAL A 285 -24.33 17.81 17.39
C VAL A 285 -24.10 17.26 15.98
N SER A 286 -23.79 15.98 15.86
CA SER A 286 -23.52 15.28 14.60
C SER A 286 -24.24 13.92 14.57
N PRO A 287 -25.56 13.90 14.33
CA PRO A 287 -26.40 12.70 14.48
C PRO A 287 -26.05 11.56 13.53
N HIS A 288 -25.27 11.84 12.48
CA HIS A 288 -24.83 10.86 11.49
C HIS A 288 -23.47 10.23 11.83
N THR A 289 -22.76 10.73 12.85
CA THR A 289 -21.48 10.17 13.27
C THR A 289 -21.66 8.82 13.95
N GLU A 290 -20.95 7.81 13.47
CA GLU A 290 -20.81 6.53 14.15
C GLU A 290 -19.71 6.62 15.24
N VAL A 291 -20.10 6.45 16.51
CA VAL A 291 -19.19 6.49 17.65
C VAL A 291 -18.81 5.07 18.08
N LYS A 292 -17.51 4.80 18.25
CA LYS A 292 -17.02 3.53 18.78
C LYS A 292 -15.95 3.74 19.85
N ALA A 293 -15.99 2.92 20.89
CA ALA A 293 -14.92 2.77 21.86
C ALA A 293 -14.29 1.38 21.70
N ILE A 294 -12.96 1.29 21.71
CA ILE A 294 -12.19 0.04 21.56
C ILE A 294 -11.21 -0.21 22.69
#